data_AF-A0A511D495-F1
#
_entry.id   AF-A0A511D495-F1
#
_cell.length_a   1.000
_cell.length_b   1.000
_cell.length_c   1.000
_cell.angle_alpha   90.00
_cell.angle_beta   90.00
_cell.angle_gamma   90.00
#
_symmetry.space_group_name_H-M   'P 1'
#
loop_
_entity.id
_entity.type
_entity.pdbx_description
1 polymer ?
#
loop_
_entity_poly.entity_id
_entity_poly.type
_entity_poly.pdbx_seq_one_letter_code
_entity_poly.pdbx_strand_id
1 'polypeptide(L)' 'MFDHSGNIGPTVWWDGRIVGSWGQRRDGEVVVRLLEDVGAEAQAAVEAAAGRLADQLDGTRVTPRFRTPFERELASS' A
#
# COMPACT_ATOMS: atom_id res chain seq x y z
N MET A 1 10.15 -4.38 -0.28
CA MET A 1 9.69 -2.99 -0.42
C MET A 1 10.36 -2.28 -1.58
N PHE A 2 11.67 -2.48 -1.81
CA PHE A 2 12.38 -2.00 -3.00
C PHE A 2 12.38 -3.06 -4.11
N ASP A 3 12.51 -2.64 -5.38
CA ASP A 3 12.86 -3.53 -6.48
C ASP A 3 14.39 -3.74 -6.59
N HIS A 4 14.82 -4.55 -7.57
CA HIS A 4 16.23 -4.83 -7.81
C HIS A 4 17.06 -3.58 -8.15
N SER A 5 16.43 -2.54 -8.72
CA SER A 5 17.06 -1.28 -9.11
C SER A 5 17.02 -0.23 -8.00
N GLY A 6 16.45 -0.55 -6.83
CA GLY A 6 16.33 0.35 -5.70
C GLY A 6 15.09 1.26 -5.73
N ASN A 7 14.15 1.07 -6.66
CA ASN A 7 12.91 1.83 -6.66
C ASN A 7 11.99 1.35 -5.53
N ILE A 8 11.36 2.29 -4.84
CA ILE A 8 10.38 1.99 -3.79
C ILE A 8 8.97 1.90 -4.37
N GLY A 9 8.20 0.90 -3.92
CA GLY A 9 6.78 0.78 -4.25
C GLY A 9 5.91 1.77 -3.45
N PRO A 10 4.59 1.72 -3.61
CA PRO A 10 3.68 2.55 -2.82
C PRO A 10 3.84 2.25 -1.32
N THR A 11 4.01 3.29 -0.50
CA THR A 11 4.37 3.17 0.91
C THR A 11 3.27 3.68 1.82
N VAL A 12 3.18 3.10 3.02
CA VAL A 12 2.34 3.56 4.12
C VAL A 12 3.22 4.25 5.15
N TRP A 13 2.83 5.46 5.54
CA TRP A 13 3.60 6.31 6.43
C TRP A 13 2.84 6.59 7.72
N TRP A 14 3.57 6.58 8.83
CA TRP A 14 3.07 6.96 10.15
C TRP A 14 4.20 7.64 10.92
N ASP A 15 3.93 8.79 11.55
CA ASP A 15 4.91 9.58 12.33
C ASP A 15 6.29 9.74 11.66
N GLY A 16 6.29 10.05 10.35
CA GLY A 16 7.52 10.29 9.58
C GLY A 16 8.30 9.02 9.21
N ARG A 17 7.74 7.84 9.47
CA ARG A 17 8.35 6.54 9.15
C ARG A 17 7.53 5.78 8.12
N ILE A 18 8.21 4.97 7.33
CA ILE A 18 7.56 3.96 6.50
C ILE A 18 7.26 2.75 7.38
N VAL A 19 5.98 2.46 7.55
CA VAL A 19 5.50 1.35 8.40
C VAL A 19 4.90 0.20 7.59
N GLY A 20 4.75 0.38 6.29
CA GLY A 20 4.08 -0.58 5.43
C GLY A 20 4.11 -0.19 3.96
N SER A 21 3.42 -0.97 3.16
CA SER A 21 3.21 -0.69 1.74
C SER A 21 1.79 -1.08 1.34
N TRP A 22 1.30 -0.44 0.29
CA TRP A 22 -0.04 -0.66 -0.23
C TRP A 22 0.01 -0.97 -1.73
N GLY A 23 -1.09 -1.50 -2.24
CA GLY A 23 -1.26 -1.85 -3.65
C GLY A 23 -2.73 -2.00 -4.00
N GLN A 24 -3.02 -2.46 -5.21
CA GLN A 24 -4.37 -2.79 -5.65
C GLN A 24 -4.44 -4.23 -6.12
N ARG A 25 -5.42 -5.01 -5.61
CA ARG A 25 -5.78 -6.33 -6.18
C ARG A 25 -6.28 -6.18 -7.61
N ARG A 26 -6.60 -7.27 -8.32
CA ARG A 26 -7.11 -7.26 -9.72
C ARG A 26 -8.55 -6.77 -9.92
N ASP A 27 -9.34 -6.69 -8.87
CA ASP A 27 -10.72 -6.18 -8.85
C ASP A 27 -10.82 -4.66 -8.59
N GLY A 28 -9.86 -4.09 -7.87
CA GLY A 28 -9.73 -2.65 -7.61
C GLY A 28 -9.51 -2.36 -6.14
N GLU A 29 -9.62 -3.40 -5.30
CA GLU A 29 -9.45 -3.31 -3.85
C GLU A 29 -8.07 -2.75 -3.50
N VAL A 30 -8.07 -1.66 -2.74
CA VAL A 30 -6.86 -1.12 -2.10
C VAL A 30 -6.50 -2.03 -0.94
N VAL A 31 -5.31 -2.62 -1.00
CA VAL A 31 -4.79 -3.52 0.01
C VAL A 31 -3.57 -2.91 0.67
N VAL A 32 -3.45 -3.11 1.97
CA VAL A 32 -2.34 -2.63 2.78
C VAL A 32 -1.69 -3.80 3.50
N ARG A 33 -0.35 -3.79 3.59
CA ARG A 33 0.40 -4.64 4.49
C ARG A 33 1.36 -3.80 5.34
N LEU A 34 1.17 -3.88 6.64
CA LEU A 34 2.07 -3.33 7.65
C LEU A 34 3.27 -4.26 7.83
N LEU A 35 4.46 -3.69 8.02
CA LEU A 35 5.73 -4.42 8.20
C LEU A 35 6.12 -4.58 9.66
N GLU A 36 5.48 -3.81 10.55
CA GLU A 36 5.70 -3.82 11.98
C GLU A 36 4.36 -3.65 12.71
N ASP A 37 4.33 -4.00 13.99
CA ASP A 37 3.21 -3.64 14.87
C ASP A 37 3.31 -2.15 15.19
N VAL A 38 2.36 -1.37 14.67
CA VAL A 38 2.27 0.09 14.83
C VAL A 38 1.25 0.50 15.90
N GLY A 39 0.61 -0.47 16.56
CA GLY A 39 -0.49 -0.22 17.49
C GLY A 39 -1.83 0.11 16.81
N ALA A 40 -2.89 0.07 17.62
CA ALA A 40 -4.27 0.16 17.13
C ALA A 40 -4.62 1.52 16.51
N GLU A 41 -4.06 2.62 17.02
CA GLU A 41 -4.31 3.97 16.49
C GLU A 41 -3.79 4.10 15.06
N ALA A 42 -2.53 3.75 14.83
CA ALA A 42 -1.91 3.81 13.52
C ALA A 42 -2.62 2.84 12.55
N GLN A 43 -2.98 1.63 13.00
CA GLN A 43 -3.73 0.69 12.19
C GLN A 43 -5.07 1.27 11.74
N ALA A 44 -5.86 1.85 12.66
CA ALA A 44 -7.15 2.46 12.33
C ALA A 44 -7.00 3.67 11.37
N ALA A 45 -5.96 4.50 11.57
CA ALA A 45 -5.67 5.63 10.70
C ALA A 45 -5.31 5.18 9.28
N VAL A 46 -4.53 4.09 9.17
CA VAL A 46 -4.14 3.48 7.88
C VAL A 46 -5.36 2.88 7.18
N GLU A 47 -6.22 2.15 7.88
CA GLU A 47 -7.46 1.60 7.32
C GLU A 47 -8.38 2.72 6.80
N ALA A 48 -8.56 3.79 7.57
CA ALA A 48 -9.35 4.95 7.14
C ALA A 48 -8.72 5.66 5.92
N ALA A 49 -7.40 5.75 5.84
CA ALA A 49 -6.70 6.31 4.69
C ALA A 49 -6.82 5.41 3.45
N ALA A 50 -6.74 4.09 3.61
CA ALA A 50 -6.94 3.13 2.53
C ALA A 50 -8.37 3.22 1.98
N GLY A 51 -9.38 3.37 2.84
CA GLY A 51 -10.77 3.60 2.43
C GLY A 51 -10.93 4.88 1.60
N ARG A 52 -10.42 6.02 2.09
CA ARG A 52 -10.44 7.28 1.34
C ARG A 52 -9.73 7.17 0.00
N LEU A 53 -8.61 6.45 -0.06
CA LEU A 53 -7.87 6.22 -1.29
C LEU A 53 -8.67 5.37 -2.27
N ALA A 54 -9.35 4.32 -1.79
CA ALA A 54 -10.23 3.50 -2.62
C ALA A 54 -11.37 4.33 -3.23
N ASP A 55 -12.02 5.19 -2.42
CA ASP A 55 -13.06 6.10 -2.89
C ASP A 55 -12.55 7.09 -3.94
N GLN A 56 -11.35 7.64 -3.75
CA GLN A 56 -10.72 8.56 -4.70
C GLN A 56 -10.35 7.89 -6.02
N LEU A 57 -9.98 6.61 -5.97
CA LEU A 57 -9.63 5.84 -7.16
C LEU A 57 -10.88 5.43 -7.95
N ASP A 58 -12.03 5.23 -7.30
CA ASP A 58 -13.30 4.90 -7.94
C ASP A 58 -13.17 3.75 -8.96
N GLY A 59 -12.52 2.66 -8.54
CA GLY A 59 -12.24 1.50 -9.39
C GLY A 59 -11.12 1.70 -10.44
N THR A 60 -10.58 2.91 -10.57
CA THR A 60 -9.45 3.20 -11.45
C THR A 60 -8.18 2.50 -10.98
N ARG A 61 -7.57 1.75 -11.89
CA ARG A 61 -6.31 1.05 -11.61
C ARG A 61 -5.10 1.93 -11.82
N VAL A 62 -4.33 2.15 -10.76
CA VAL A 62 -3.02 2.77 -10.86
C VAL A 62 -1.98 1.68 -10.89
N THR A 63 -1.35 1.46 -12.05
CA THR A 63 -0.23 0.53 -12.19
C THR A 63 1.08 1.30 -12.08
N PRO A 64 1.87 1.09 -11.01
CA PRO A 64 3.17 1.76 -10.87
C PRO A 64 4.09 1.38 -12.04
N ARG A 65 4.82 2.36 -12.59
CA ARG A 65 5.74 2.14 -13.71
C ARG A 65 6.91 1.21 -13.31
N PHE A 66 7.32 1.26 -12.04
CA PHE A 66 8.32 0.36 -11.45
C PHE A 66 7.68 -0.41 -10.31
N ARG A 67 7.35 -1.68 -10.56
CA ARG A 67 6.67 -2.54 -9.61
C ARG A 67 7.67 -3.33 -8.79
N THR A 68 7.56 -3.25 -7.48
CA THR A 68 8.43 -4.01 -6.58
C THR A 68 7.85 -5.40 -6.34
N PRO A 69 8.68 -6.42 -6.04
CA PRO A 69 8.17 -7.77 -5.77
C PRO A 69 7.11 -7.80 -4.66
N PHE A 70 7.26 -6.93 -3.65
CA PHE A 70 6.33 -6.81 -2.53
C PHE A 70 4.98 -6.20 -2.94
N GLU A 71 4.99 -5.13 -3.75
CA GLU A 71 3.74 -4.57 -4.28
C GLU A 71 3.00 -5.59 -5.16
N ARG A 72 3.73 -6.35 -5.97
CA ARG A 72 3.14 -7.39 -6.81
C ARG A 72 2.50 -8.50 -5.99
N GLU A 73 3.15 -8.96 -4.93
CA GLU A 73 2.61 -9.98 -4.03
C GLU A 73 1.28 -9.50 -3.44
N LEU A 74 1.26 -8.26 -2.96
CA LEU A 74 0.08 -7.65 -2.36
C LEU A 74 -1.07 -7.51 -3.37
N ALA A 75 -0.76 -7.11 -4.60
CA ALA A 75 -1.71 -7.02 -5.70
C ALA A 75 -2.25 -8.37 -6.22
N SER A 76 -1.63 -9.49 -5.84
CA SER A 76 -1.98 -10.83 -6.29
C SER A 76 -2.58 -11.73 -5.20
N SER A 77 -2.49 -11.29 -3.94
CA SER A 77 -3.07 -11.97 -2.77
C SER A 77 -4.58 -11.76 -2.71
#